data_AF-A0A2K3Q8K9-F1
#
_entry.id   AF-A0A2K3Q8K9-F1
#
_cell.length_a   1.000
_cell.length_b   1.000
_cell.length_c   1.000
_cell.angle_alpha   90.00
_cell.angle_beta   90.00
_cell.angle_gamma   90.00
#
_symmetry.space_group_name_H-M   'P 1'
#
loop_
_entity.id
_entity.type
_entity.pdbx_description
1 polymer ?
#
loop_
_entity_poly.entity_id
_entity_poly.type
_entity_poly.pdbx_seq_one_letter_code
_entity_poly.pdbx_strand_id
1 'polypeptide(L)'
;MAVRAALLLTLTAVSVSALGFTPDSPCAAVCIDSPDPDHPSGPGSSDTRAADVVCEDEPLRSSPRGQKFQRCLGCLQGSAFAQGSESDQAWFLDNLRYAVDYCVLGYPNATGVGSNPCMTSDACGRLAGALEDGIEDPSGAERFGYCDVDGGAMLGSSFDGCLQCVQAGSSHAYLTNFLIALAAGCAQKPAPGLLLGLNAT
;
A
#
# COMPACT_ATOMS: atom_id res chain seq x y z
N MET A 1 -1.03 -55.43 1.68
CA MET A 1 -1.86 -54.23 1.46
C MET A 1 -1.03 -53.03 1.88
N ALA A 2 -0.50 -52.25 0.95
CA ALA A 2 0.29 -51.06 1.24
C ALA A 2 -0.61 -49.83 1.09
N VAL A 3 -0.93 -49.16 2.20
CA VAL A 3 -1.69 -47.92 2.20
C VAL A 3 -0.75 -46.81 1.74
N ARG A 4 -0.95 -46.31 0.52
CA ARG A 4 -0.29 -45.10 0.02
C ARG A 4 -0.94 -43.91 0.71
N ALA A 5 -0.30 -43.39 1.76
CA ALA A 5 -0.64 -42.10 2.34
C ALA A 5 -0.28 -41.01 1.32
N ALA A 6 -1.28 -40.50 0.60
CA ALA A 6 -1.13 -39.31 -0.22
C ALA A 6 -1.06 -38.09 0.71
N LEU A 7 0.12 -37.48 0.82
CA LEU A 7 0.32 -36.23 1.53
C LEU A 7 -0.28 -35.12 0.65
N LEU A 8 -1.50 -34.68 0.97
CA LEU A 8 -2.14 -33.51 0.35
C LEU A 8 -1.39 -32.27 0.82
N LEU A 9 -0.51 -31.74 -0.04
CA LEU A 9 0.13 -30.45 0.16
C LEU A 9 -0.94 -29.36 -0.02
N THR A 10 -1.56 -28.91 1.06
CA THR A 10 -2.44 -27.75 1.05
C THR A 10 -1.58 -26.51 0.78
N LEU A 11 -1.55 -26.03 -0.48
CA LEU A 11 -1.06 -24.68 -0.76
C LEU A 11 -2.04 -23.71 -0.12
N THR A 12 -1.75 -23.24 1.09
CA THR A 12 -2.36 -22.02 1.60
C THR A 12 -1.84 -20.88 0.73
N ALA A 13 -2.66 -20.43 -0.22
CA ALA A 13 -2.38 -19.18 -0.90
C ALA A 13 -2.38 -18.09 0.18
N VAL A 14 -1.19 -17.60 0.54
CA VAL A 14 -1.06 -16.42 1.39
C VAL A 14 -1.73 -15.31 0.60
N SER A 15 -2.93 -14.93 1.04
CA SER A 15 -3.69 -13.88 0.40
C SER A 15 -3.06 -12.58 0.87
N VAL A 16 -2.16 -12.01 0.07
CA VAL A 16 -1.64 -10.67 0.32
C VAL A 16 -2.81 -9.70 0.13
N SER A 17 -3.34 -9.18 1.24
CA SER A 17 -4.35 -8.13 1.25
C SER A 17 -3.71 -6.86 0.71
N ALA A 18 -4.09 -6.42 -0.49
CA ALA A 18 -3.42 -5.30 -1.15
C ALA A 18 -4.15 -3.96 -1.00
N LEU A 19 -5.41 -3.97 -0.54
CA LEU A 19 -5.96 -2.79 0.11
C LEU A 19 -6.61 -3.13 1.45
N GLY A 20 -6.26 -2.38 2.48
CA GLY A 20 -6.93 -2.41 3.77
C GLY A 20 -7.65 -1.10 4.08
N PHE A 21 -8.56 -1.17 5.04
CA PHE A 21 -9.28 -0.05 5.65
C PHE A 21 -9.69 -0.47 7.05
N THR A 22 -10.06 0.49 7.91
CA THR A 22 -10.46 0.16 9.28
C THR A 22 -11.80 -0.57 9.29
N PRO A 23 -11.97 -1.66 10.04
CA PRO A 23 -13.26 -2.31 10.19
C PRO A 23 -14.37 -1.35 10.59
N ASP A 24 -15.54 -1.55 9.96
CA ASP A 24 -16.73 -0.70 10.08
C ASP A 24 -16.54 0.76 9.64
N SER A 25 -15.42 1.08 8.98
CA SER A 25 -15.21 2.40 8.39
C SER A 25 -16.29 2.72 7.35
N PRO A 26 -16.75 3.99 7.26
CA PRO A 26 -17.58 4.44 6.15
C PRO A 26 -16.91 4.27 4.78
N CYS A 27 -15.58 4.14 4.73
CA CYS A 27 -14.83 3.89 3.50
C CYS A 27 -14.92 2.44 3.01
N ALA A 28 -15.37 1.49 3.84
CA ALA A 28 -15.55 0.10 3.44
C ALA A 28 -16.46 -0.03 2.19
N ALA A 29 -17.55 0.73 2.14
CA ALA A 29 -18.48 0.74 1.00
C ALA A 29 -17.87 1.28 -0.31
N VAL A 30 -16.75 2.00 -0.22
CA VAL A 30 -16.00 2.54 -1.37
C VAL A 30 -14.87 1.58 -1.79
N CYS A 31 -14.26 0.90 -0.82
CA CYS A 31 -13.08 0.06 -1.02
C CYS A 31 -13.40 -1.41 -1.37
N ILE A 32 -14.53 -1.96 -0.91
CA ILE A 32 -14.93 -3.36 -1.16
C ILE A 32 -15.65 -3.53 -2.51
N ASP A 33 -15.39 -4.63 -3.25
CA ASP A 33 -16.19 -5.03 -4.45
C ASP A 33 -17.39 -5.92 -4.08
N SER A 34 -17.23 -6.81 -3.11
CA SER A 34 -18.30 -7.62 -2.55
C SER A 34 -17.96 -7.94 -1.09
N PRO A 35 -18.84 -7.65 -0.12
CA PRO A 35 -18.57 -8.02 1.27
C PRO A 35 -18.45 -9.55 1.35
N ASP A 36 -17.32 -10.03 1.87
CA ASP A 36 -17.17 -11.43 2.23
C ASP A 36 -18.31 -11.79 3.22
N PRO A 37 -19.13 -12.81 2.95
CA PRO A 37 -20.22 -13.20 3.85
C PRO A 37 -19.74 -13.61 5.25
N ASP A 38 -18.48 -14.04 5.40
CA ASP A 38 -17.87 -14.41 6.69
C ASP A 38 -17.15 -13.21 7.35
N HIS A 39 -16.71 -12.23 6.57
CA HIS A 39 -16.03 -11.01 7.05
C HIS A 39 -16.46 -9.76 6.28
N PRO A 40 -17.69 -9.24 6.44
CA PRO A 40 -18.20 -8.14 5.61
C PRO A 40 -17.46 -6.80 5.80
N SER A 41 -16.71 -6.66 6.90
CA SER A 41 -16.00 -5.45 7.30
C SER A 41 -14.59 -5.72 7.87
N GLY A 42 -14.04 -6.93 7.73
CA GLY A 42 -12.76 -7.29 8.38
C GLY A 42 -11.52 -6.81 7.62
N PRO A 43 -10.33 -6.75 8.27
CA PRO A 43 -9.08 -6.60 7.56
C PRO A 43 -8.91 -7.80 6.62
N GLY A 44 -9.00 -7.56 5.30
CA GLY A 44 -9.04 -8.61 4.28
C GLY A 44 -10.39 -8.82 3.60
N SER A 45 -11.45 -8.07 3.96
CA SER A 45 -12.72 -8.08 3.22
C SER A 45 -12.70 -7.24 1.94
N SER A 46 -11.59 -6.53 1.71
CA SER A 46 -11.28 -5.99 0.40
C SER A 46 -10.84 -7.15 -0.49
N ASP A 47 -11.66 -7.51 -1.48
CA ASP A 47 -11.27 -8.37 -2.63
C ASP A 47 -10.10 -7.80 -3.45
N THR A 48 -9.57 -6.67 -3.01
CA THR A 48 -8.55 -5.86 -3.64
C THR A 48 -7.20 -6.56 -3.42
N ARG A 49 -6.84 -7.44 -4.36
CA ARG A 49 -5.59 -8.23 -4.35
C ARG A 49 -4.46 -7.36 -4.91
N ALA A 50 -3.22 -7.84 -4.91
CA ALA A 50 -2.11 -7.24 -5.68
C ALA A 50 -2.56 -6.87 -7.12
N ALA A 51 -3.49 -7.72 -7.60
CA ALA A 51 -4.55 -7.54 -8.58
C ALA A 51 -5.30 -6.21 -8.69
N ASP A 52 -5.05 -5.17 -7.90
CA ASP A 52 -5.86 -3.94 -7.91
C ASP A 52 -5.07 -2.63 -7.98
N VAL A 53 -3.77 -2.65 -7.68
CA VAL A 53 -2.89 -1.51 -7.90
C VAL A 53 -2.69 -1.30 -9.41
N VAL A 54 -2.90 -0.08 -9.89
CA VAL A 54 -2.71 0.29 -11.30
C VAL A 54 -1.52 1.21 -11.41
N CYS A 55 -0.41 0.70 -11.92
CA CYS A 55 0.86 1.43 -11.93
C CYS A 55 0.96 2.55 -12.96
N GLU A 56 0.16 2.50 -14.02
CA GLU A 56 0.23 3.48 -15.09
C GLU A 56 -0.77 4.64 -14.90
N ASP A 57 -0.34 5.87 -15.17
CA ASP A 57 -1.12 7.10 -15.00
C ASP A 57 -2.42 7.12 -15.83
N GLU A 58 -2.42 6.56 -17.03
CA GLU A 58 -3.61 6.53 -17.91
C GLU A 58 -4.63 5.52 -17.41
N PRO A 59 -4.29 4.22 -17.23
CA PRO A 59 -5.21 3.25 -16.67
C PRO A 59 -5.68 3.61 -15.26
N LEU A 60 -4.87 4.30 -14.46
CA LEU A 60 -5.29 4.80 -13.15
C LEU A 60 -6.51 5.73 -13.27
N ARG A 61 -6.55 6.58 -14.29
CA ARG A 61 -7.64 7.57 -14.50
C ARG A 61 -8.79 7.02 -15.33
N SER A 62 -8.52 6.13 -16.28
CA SER A 62 -9.52 5.71 -17.28
C SER A 62 -10.16 4.36 -16.97
N SER A 63 -9.45 3.45 -16.30
CA SER A 63 -9.96 2.11 -16.03
C SER A 63 -10.90 2.11 -14.82
N PRO A 64 -11.95 1.26 -14.81
CA PRO A 64 -12.83 1.11 -13.64
C PRO A 64 -12.07 0.78 -12.35
N ARG A 65 -11.03 -0.07 -12.46
CA ARG A 65 -10.16 -0.48 -11.36
C ARG A 65 -9.32 0.69 -10.83
N GLY A 66 -8.66 1.44 -11.72
CA GLY A 66 -7.89 2.63 -11.35
C GLY A 66 -8.75 3.68 -10.65
N GLN A 67 -9.92 3.98 -11.21
CA GLN A 67 -10.84 4.93 -10.59
C GLN A 67 -11.37 4.46 -9.24
N LYS A 68 -11.58 3.15 -9.06
CA LYS A 68 -11.95 2.58 -7.75
C LYS A 68 -10.83 2.78 -6.74
N PHE A 69 -9.60 2.45 -7.12
CA PHE A 69 -8.42 2.64 -6.27
C PHE A 69 -8.30 4.10 -5.82
N GLN A 70 -8.44 5.06 -6.75
CA GLN A 70 -8.43 6.48 -6.43
C GLN A 70 -9.57 6.90 -5.48
N ARG A 71 -10.79 6.39 -5.66
CA ARG A 71 -11.92 6.68 -4.76
C ARG A 71 -11.69 6.13 -3.35
N CYS A 72 -11.16 4.91 -3.23
CA CYS A 72 -10.86 4.30 -1.94
C CYS A 72 -9.78 5.12 -1.21
N LEU A 73 -8.66 5.40 -1.86
CA LEU A 73 -7.59 6.24 -1.27
C LEU A 73 -8.09 7.62 -0.89
N GLY A 74 -8.90 8.26 -1.75
CA GLY A 74 -9.50 9.56 -1.45
C GLY A 74 -10.44 9.53 -0.24
N CYS A 75 -11.19 8.45 -0.05
CA CYS A 75 -12.01 8.26 1.14
C CYS A 75 -11.14 8.14 2.39
N LEU A 76 -10.14 7.25 2.36
CA LEU A 76 -9.25 7.01 3.50
C LEU A 76 -8.47 8.27 3.89
N GLN A 77 -7.93 8.99 2.91
CA GLN A 77 -7.25 10.27 3.12
C GLN A 77 -8.12 11.30 3.84
N GLY A 78 -9.43 11.35 3.51
CA GLY A 78 -10.39 12.26 4.12
C GLY A 78 -11.03 11.74 5.42
N SER A 79 -10.74 10.52 5.82
CA SER A 79 -11.41 9.86 6.95
C SER A 79 -10.56 9.92 8.23
N ALA A 80 -11.15 10.51 9.27
CA ALA A 80 -10.61 10.48 10.63
C ALA A 80 -11.11 9.26 11.43
N PHE A 81 -11.70 8.26 10.77
CA PHE A 81 -12.21 7.09 11.45
C PHE A 81 -11.08 6.26 12.05
N ALA A 82 -11.26 5.82 13.30
CA ALA A 82 -10.34 4.96 14.01
C ALA A 82 -11.12 4.03 14.93
N GLN A 83 -10.68 2.78 15.03
CA GLN A 83 -11.29 1.76 15.86
C GLN A 83 -10.18 0.85 16.42
N GLY A 84 -10.13 0.70 17.75
CA GLY A 84 -9.06 -0.05 18.40
C GLY A 84 -7.67 0.53 18.08
N SER A 85 -6.77 -0.31 17.55
CA SER A 85 -5.43 0.07 17.10
C SER A 85 -5.38 0.55 15.64
N GLU A 86 -6.47 0.47 14.91
CA GLU A 86 -6.53 0.76 13.48
C GLU A 86 -7.14 2.13 13.21
N SER A 87 -6.76 2.73 12.08
CA SER A 87 -7.31 4.01 11.61
C SER A 87 -7.22 4.12 10.11
N ASP A 88 -8.16 4.83 9.50
CA ASP A 88 -8.19 4.97 8.04
C ASP A 88 -6.97 5.73 7.51
N GLN A 89 -6.38 6.60 8.32
CA GLN A 89 -5.13 7.29 7.98
C GLN A 89 -3.92 6.34 7.96
N ALA A 90 -3.89 5.34 8.85
CA ALA A 90 -2.87 4.29 8.81
C ALA A 90 -3.01 3.46 7.54
N TRP A 91 -4.23 2.98 7.29
CA TRP A 91 -4.54 2.21 6.09
C TRP A 91 -4.32 2.98 4.80
N PHE A 92 -4.60 4.29 4.79
CA PHE A 92 -4.23 5.18 3.68
C PHE A 92 -2.75 5.06 3.37
N LEU A 93 -1.88 5.31 4.36
CA LEU A 93 -0.43 5.23 4.19
C LEU A 93 0.03 3.82 3.79
N ASP A 94 -0.54 2.76 4.36
CA ASP A 94 -0.21 1.38 4.01
C ASP A 94 -0.53 1.07 2.54
N ASN A 95 -1.71 1.50 2.07
CA ASN A 95 -2.09 1.34 0.67
C ASN A 95 -1.17 2.15 -0.27
N LEU A 96 -0.66 3.31 0.17
CA LEU A 96 0.32 4.07 -0.60
C LEU A 96 1.68 3.36 -0.66
N ARG A 97 2.18 2.84 0.47
CA ARG A 97 3.42 2.05 0.52
C ARG A 97 3.33 0.87 -0.43
N TYR A 98 2.26 0.09 -0.29
CA TYR A 98 1.97 -1.06 -1.13
C TYR A 98 2.01 -0.71 -2.63
N ALA A 99 1.36 0.38 -3.03
CA ALA A 99 1.36 0.80 -4.42
C ALA A 99 2.75 1.22 -4.94
N VAL A 100 3.55 1.90 -4.11
CA VAL A 100 4.93 2.27 -4.44
C VAL A 100 5.79 1.02 -4.58
N ASP A 101 5.74 0.09 -3.63
CA ASP A 101 6.51 -1.17 -3.71
C ASP A 101 6.13 -1.99 -4.93
N TYR A 102 4.84 -2.16 -5.17
CA TYR A 102 4.35 -2.96 -6.28
C TYR A 102 4.80 -2.38 -7.62
N CYS A 103 4.65 -1.07 -7.80
CA CYS A 103 4.87 -0.42 -9.08
C CYS A 103 6.31 -0.01 -9.34
N VAL A 104 7.08 0.33 -8.29
CA VAL A 104 8.46 0.80 -8.42
C VAL A 104 9.44 -0.33 -8.17
N LEU A 105 9.26 -1.10 -7.09
CA LEU A 105 10.20 -2.14 -6.66
C LEU A 105 9.80 -3.56 -7.11
N GLY A 106 8.58 -3.71 -7.63
CA GLY A 106 8.06 -5.01 -8.06
C GLY A 106 7.70 -5.93 -6.90
N TYR A 107 7.48 -5.40 -5.70
CA TYR A 107 7.21 -6.16 -4.49
C TYR A 107 5.75 -6.00 -4.00
N PRO A 108 5.09 -7.06 -3.50
CA PRO A 108 5.52 -8.46 -3.53
C PRO A 108 5.15 -9.10 -4.87
N ASN A 109 6.15 -9.68 -5.55
CA ASN A 109 5.98 -10.47 -6.77
C ASN A 109 5.08 -9.82 -7.84
N ALA A 110 5.34 -8.55 -8.18
CA ALA A 110 4.52 -7.80 -9.11
C ALA A 110 4.50 -8.41 -10.52
N THR A 111 3.33 -8.37 -11.15
CA THR A 111 3.11 -8.89 -12.51
C THR A 111 2.82 -7.73 -13.45
N GLY A 112 3.48 -7.71 -14.61
CA GLY A 112 3.34 -6.59 -15.55
C GLY A 112 4.18 -5.37 -15.19
N VAL A 113 4.94 -5.41 -14.09
CA VAL A 113 5.95 -4.42 -13.73
C VAL A 113 7.31 -4.95 -14.17
N GLY A 114 7.85 -4.40 -15.25
CA GLY A 114 9.17 -4.75 -15.75
C GLY A 114 10.29 -4.07 -14.95
N SER A 115 11.55 -4.43 -15.24
CA SER A 115 12.69 -3.70 -14.71
C SER A 115 12.62 -2.23 -15.11
N ASN A 116 12.77 -1.33 -14.13
CA ASN A 116 12.78 0.11 -14.34
C ASN A 116 14.01 0.76 -13.66
N PRO A 117 14.44 1.96 -14.10
CA PRO A 117 15.64 2.61 -13.55
C PRO A 117 15.55 2.94 -12.05
N CYS A 118 14.33 3.08 -11.51
CA CYS A 118 14.11 3.48 -10.12
C CYS A 118 14.26 2.33 -9.12
N MET A 119 14.32 1.07 -9.58
CA MET A 119 14.62 -0.09 -8.73
C MET A 119 16.04 -0.12 -8.17
N THR A 120 16.95 0.68 -8.74
CA THR A 120 18.37 0.64 -8.38
C THR A 120 18.63 1.20 -6.99
N SER A 121 19.74 0.80 -6.37
CA SER A 121 20.17 1.28 -5.04
C SER A 121 20.42 2.78 -4.98
N ASP A 122 20.68 3.43 -6.11
CA ASP A 122 20.90 4.89 -6.18
C ASP A 122 19.60 5.67 -6.39
N ALA A 123 18.49 4.97 -6.64
CA ALA A 123 17.14 5.53 -6.70
C ALA A 123 16.31 5.02 -5.50
N CYS A 124 15.31 4.16 -5.71
CA CYS A 124 14.40 3.72 -4.65
C CYS A 124 14.89 2.46 -3.91
N GLY A 125 15.91 1.77 -4.39
CA GLY A 125 16.34 0.48 -3.79
C GLY A 125 16.77 0.58 -2.32
N ARG A 126 17.24 1.75 -1.86
CA ARG A 126 17.56 1.97 -0.43
C ARG A 126 16.34 2.24 0.45
N LEU A 127 15.17 2.46 -0.14
CA LEU A 127 13.92 2.58 0.59
C LEU A 127 13.19 1.24 0.71
N ALA A 128 13.66 0.19 0.03
CA ALA A 128 13.00 -1.12 0.01
C ALA A 128 12.68 -1.64 1.41
N GLY A 129 13.64 -1.60 2.34
CA GLY A 129 13.40 -2.04 3.72
C GLY A 129 12.26 -1.29 4.40
N ALA A 130 12.18 0.03 4.23
CA ALA A 130 11.12 0.84 4.80
C ALA A 130 9.77 0.61 4.09
N LEU A 131 9.75 0.61 2.77
CA LEU A 131 8.52 0.50 1.99
C LEU A 131 7.90 -0.90 2.17
N GLU A 132 8.72 -1.95 2.11
CA GLU A 132 8.32 -3.36 2.26
C GLU A 132 7.92 -3.75 3.71
N ASP A 133 8.24 -2.91 4.71
CA ASP A 133 8.02 -3.20 6.13
C ASP A 133 6.56 -3.50 6.45
N GLY A 134 6.28 -4.75 6.84
CA GLY A 134 4.95 -5.18 7.24
C GLY A 134 3.93 -5.27 6.10
N ILE A 135 4.34 -5.18 4.82
CA ILE A 135 3.41 -5.25 3.68
C ILE A 135 2.72 -6.61 3.55
N GLU A 136 3.46 -7.71 3.74
CA GLU A 136 2.91 -9.06 3.64
C GLU A 136 2.16 -9.51 4.91
N ASP A 137 2.41 -8.86 6.05
CA ASP A 137 1.73 -9.10 7.33
C ASP A 137 1.42 -7.77 8.06
N PRO A 138 0.41 -7.01 7.58
CA PRO A 138 0.07 -5.72 8.14
C PRO A 138 -0.53 -5.83 9.55
N SER A 139 -1.00 -7.01 9.95
CA SER A 139 -1.65 -7.23 11.25
C SER A 139 -0.68 -7.10 12.44
N GLY A 140 0.62 -7.28 12.19
CA GLY A 140 1.69 -7.11 13.17
C GLY A 140 2.52 -5.84 12.99
N ALA A 141 2.26 -5.05 11.94
CA ALA A 141 3.07 -3.90 11.61
C ALA A 141 2.76 -2.70 12.53
N GLU A 142 3.80 -2.03 13.01
CA GLU A 142 3.61 -0.75 13.69
C GLU A 142 3.20 0.32 12.65
N ARG A 143 2.15 1.09 12.94
CA ARG A 143 1.57 2.10 12.04
C ARG A 143 2.58 3.02 11.32
N PHE A 144 3.68 3.34 11.99
CA PHE A 144 4.74 4.18 11.46
C PHE A 144 6.11 3.51 11.56
N GLY A 145 6.16 2.17 11.71
CA GLY A 145 7.41 1.41 11.86
C GLY A 145 8.36 1.66 10.71
N TYR A 146 7.83 1.69 9.48
CA TYR A 146 8.57 2.03 8.26
C TYR A 146 9.36 3.35 8.33
N CYS A 147 8.92 4.30 9.14
CA CYS A 147 9.58 5.60 9.26
C CYS A 147 10.93 5.52 9.97
N ASP A 148 11.15 4.48 10.76
CA ASP A 148 12.36 4.31 11.57
C ASP A 148 13.30 3.22 10.98
N VAL A 149 12.85 2.52 9.93
CA VAL A 149 13.65 1.53 9.19
C VAL A 149 14.84 2.19 8.47
N ASP A 150 15.96 1.45 8.39
CA ASP A 150 17.21 1.87 7.75
C ASP A 150 17.73 3.24 8.23
N GLY A 151 17.48 3.55 9.51
CA GLY A 151 17.91 4.82 10.12
C GLY A 151 17.06 6.02 9.70
N GLY A 152 15.81 5.79 9.30
CA GLY A 152 14.88 6.84 8.89
C GLY A 152 15.02 7.24 7.42
N ALA A 153 15.27 6.26 6.54
CA ALA A 153 15.56 6.49 5.13
C ALA A 153 14.46 7.29 4.40
N MET A 154 13.20 7.16 4.85
CA MET A 154 12.03 7.88 4.32
C MET A 154 12.07 9.41 4.48
N LEU A 155 12.95 9.93 5.35
CA LEU A 155 13.16 11.36 5.53
C LEU A 155 14.60 11.79 5.19
N GLY A 156 15.40 10.89 4.61
CA GLY A 156 16.80 11.11 4.28
C GLY A 156 17.04 11.35 2.79
N SER A 157 18.31 11.46 2.40
CA SER A 157 18.71 11.67 1.00
C SER A 157 18.31 10.53 0.05
N SER A 158 18.08 9.33 0.58
CA SER A 158 17.56 8.19 -0.19
C SER A 158 16.13 8.44 -0.66
N PHE A 159 15.32 9.14 0.14
CA PHE A 159 13.99 9.57 -0.26
C PHE A 159 14.05 10.53 -1.44
N ASP A 160 14.91 11.56 -1.38
CA ASP A 160 15.06 12.55 -2.46
C ASP A 160 15.46 11.89 -3.78
N GLY A 161 16.40 10.95 -3.76
CA GLY A 161 16.83 10.21 -4.94
C GLY A 161 15.70 9.37 -5.55
N CYS A 162 14.92 8.68 -4.72
CA CYS A 162 13.76 7.93 -5.17
C CYS A 162 12.68 8.85 -5.76
N LEU A 163 12.34 9.92 -5.05
CA LEU A 163 11.33 10.90 -5.47
C LEU A 163 11.67 11.49 -6.83
N GLN A 164 12.92 11.93 -7.04
CA GLN A 164 13.37 12.47 -8.32
C GLN A 164 13.30 11.44 -9.44
N CYS A 165 13.65 10.18 -9.16
CA CYS A 165 13.58 9.12 -10.17
C CYS A 165 12.14 8.85 -10.61
N VAL A 166 11.24 8.65 -9.64
CA VAL A 166 9.83 8.39 -9.90
C VAL A 166 9.17 9.57 -10.61
N GLN A 167 9.51 10.80 -10.22
CA GLN A 167 9.03 12.02 -10.87
C GLN A 167 9.53 12.17 -12.32
N ALA A 168 10.75 11.71 -12.61
CA ALA A 168 11.28 11.71 -13.98
C ALA A 168 10.62 10.65 -14.87
N GLY A 169 9.98 9.64 -14.28
CA GLY A 169 9.17 8.65 -14.99
C GLY A 169 7.90 9.27 -15.57
N SER A 170 7.64 9.03 -16.86
CA SER A 170 6.47 9.61 -17.55
C SER A 170 5.18 8.80 -17.44
N SER A 171 5.27 7.55 -16.96
CA SER A 171 4.13 6.61 -16.97
C SER A 171 3.51 6.34 -15.61
N HIS A 172 4.13 6.75 -14.51
CA HIS A 172 3.68 6.48 -13.14
C HIS A 172 3.94 7.67 -12.21
N ALA A 173 3.87 8.89 -12.76
CA ALA A 173 4.23 10.11 -12.07
C ALA A 173 3.36 10.36 -10.83
N TYR A 174 2.12 9.86 -10.79
CA TYR A 174 1.25 9.97 -9.62
C TYR A 174 1.84 9.35 -8.34
N LEU A 175 2.73 8.35 -8.46
CA LEU A 175 3.42 7.73 -7.31
C LEU A 175 4.33 8.72 -6.56
N THR A 176 4.72 9.82 -7.20
CA THR A 176 5.43 10.94 -6.54
C THR A 176 4.58 11.52 -5.40
N ASN A 177 3.27 11.67 -5.62
CA ASN A 177 2.36 12.15 -4.57
C ASN A 177 2.24 11.15 -3.42
N PHE A 178 2.39 9.87 -3.71
CA PHE A 178 2.33 8.81 -2.70
C PHE A 178 3.58 8.86 -1.83
N LEU A 179 4.76 8.94 -2.43
CA LEU A 179 6.02 9.15 -1.71
C LEU A 179 5.96 10.39 -0.80
N ILE A 180 5.43 11.51 -1.30
CA ILE A 180 5.28 12.75 -0.50
C ILE A 180 4.36 12.52 0.70
N ALA A 181 3.23 11.84 0.51
CA ALA A 181 2.32 11.53 1.60
C ALA A 181 2.94 10.58 2.64
N LEU A 182 3.75 9.62 2.21
CA LEU A 182 4.50 8.74 3.11
C LEU A 182 5.54 9.52 3.94
N ALA A 183 6.32 10.40 3.31
CA ALA A 183 7.23 11.28 4.03
C ALA A 183 6.49 12.20 5.01
N ALA A 184 5.33 12.74 4.62
CA ALA A 184 4.48 13.51 5.52
C ALA A 184 3.99 12.65 6.71
N GLY A 185 3.62 11.39 6.47
CA GLY A 185 3.28 10.41 7.50
C GLY A 185 4.41 10.25 8.52
N CYS A 186 5.65 10.12 8.07
CA CYS A 186 6.81 10.02 8.94
C CYS A 186 7.14 11.31 9.70
N ALA A 187 6.92 12.47 9.08
CA ALA A 187 7.16 13.75 9.74
C ALA A 187 6.08 14.07 10.80
N GLN A 188 4.83 13.72 10.54
CA GLN A 188 3.70 14.12 11.38
C GLN A 188 3.30 13.06 12.41
N LYS A 189 3.45 11.77 12.08
CA LYS A 189 3.02 10.60 12.88
C LYS A 189 1.68 10.85 13.61
N PRO A 190 0.59 11.19 12.90
CA PRO A 190 -0.66 11.61 13.53
C PRO A 190 -1.21 10.53 14.46
N ALA A 191 -1.74 10.97 15.60
CA ALA A 191 -2.48 10.10 16.51
C ALA A 191 -3.73 9.51 15.81
N PRO A 192 -4.22 8.33 16.22
CA PRO A 192 -5.45 7.79 15.63
C PRO A 192 -6.60 8.80 15.77
N GLY A 193 -7.36 9.00 14.69
CA GLY A 193 -8.44 9.98 14.64
C GLY A 193 -8.03 11.40 14.21
N LEU A 194 -6.75 11.62 13.90
CA LEU A 194 -6.27 12.88 13.30
C LEU A 194 -5.90 12.65 11.85
N LEU A 195 -6.27 13.60 10.99
CA LEU A 195 -5.93 13.57 9.57
C LEU A 195 -4.47 13.95 9.35
N LEU A 196 -3.84 13.30 8.37
CA LEU A 196 -2.56 13.72 7.83
C LEU A 196 -2.71 15.05 7.09
N GLY A 197 -1.88 16.03 7.44
CA GLY A 197 -1.83 17.32 6.75
C GLY A 197 -1.12 17.20 5.41
N LEU A 198 -1.88 17.04 4.33
CA LEU A 198 -1.38 17.13 2.96
C LEU A 198 -1.88 18.45 2.36
N ASN A 199 -0.97 19.39 2.08
CA ASN A 199 -1.33 20.55 1.27
C ASN A 199 -1.57 20.08 -0.16
N ALA A 200 -2.70 20.48 -0.75
CA ALA A 200 -2.86 20.40 -2.20
C ALA A 200 -1.82 21.33 -2.84
N THR A 201 -0.75 20.75 -3.37
CA THR A 201 0.21 21.46 -4.24
C THR A 201 -0.35 21.59 -5.64
#